data_AF-A0A1D8A3S8-F1
#
_entry.id   AF-A0A1D8A3S8-F1
#
_cell.length_a   1.000
_cell.length_b   1.000
_cell.length_c   1.000
_cell.angle_alpha   90.00
_cell.angle_beta   90.00
_cell.angle_gamma   90.00
#
_symmetry.space_group_name_H-M   'P 1'
#
loop_
_entity.id
_entity.type
_entity.pdbx_description
1 polymer ?
#
loop_
_entity_poly.entity_id
_entity_poly.type
_entity_poly.pdbx_seq_one_letter_code
_entity_poly.pdbx_strand_id
1 'polypeptide(L)'
;MKSAIAALLLVAAPSAVFAQAAVPAATPAAPQVKVEAIKAGTGGKPPEHGYVLINYKGMLQDGTVFDQNEQMPMALDEVVPGFAQGLLQMERGGRYRLTIPPELGYGPEASGPIPANSTLVFEIDLLDFKTPEEIQAMMAQMQAQAQAAQQQGEAAKPAQ
;
A
#
# COMPACT_ATOMS: atom_id res chain seq x y z
N MET A 1 10.49 -53.87 -78.36
CA MET A 1 9.05 -53.56 -78.15
C MET A 1 8.66 -53.99 -76.74
N LYS A 2 8.04 -53.09 -75.95
CA LYS A 2 7.23 -53.31 -74.72
C LYS A 2 8.04 -53.71 -73.45
N SER A 3 8.34 -52.83 -72.49
CA SER A 3 7.53 -52.14 -71.46
C SER A 3 7.03 -53.03 -70.31
N ALA A 4 7.46 -52.72 -69.07
CA ALA A 4 6.77 -52.78 -67.76
C ALA A 4 7.82 -52.58 -66.63
N ILE A 5 7.99 -51.42 -65.98
CA ILE A 5 7.24 -50.81 -64.85
C ILE A 5 6.93 -51.77 -63.70
N ALA A 6 7.62 -51.59 -62.57
CA ALA A 6 7.11 -51.86 -61.22
C ALA A 6 7.79 -50.90 -60.23
N ALA A 7 6.94 -50.16 -59.53
CA ALA A 7 7.27 -49.02 -58.67
C ALA A 7 7.97 -49.44 -57.37
N LEU A 8 9.01 -48.70 -57.00
CA LEU A 8 9.54 -48.70 -55.63
C LEU A 8 9.14 -47.38 -54.98
N LEU A 9 8.10 -47.42 -54.14
CA LEU A 9 7.63 -46.30 -53.33
C LEU A 9 8.69 -45.96 -52.28
N LEU A 10 9.26 -44.76 -52.39
CA LEU A 10 10.08 -44.16 -51.34
C LEU A 10 9.15 -43.61 -50.26
N VAL A 11 9.13 -44.23 -49.08
CA VAL A 11 8.43 -43.71 -47.91
C VAL A 11 9.23 -42.50 -47.39
N ALA A 12 8.70 -41.29 -47.59
CA ALA A 12 9.21 -40.09 -46.95
C ALA A 12 8.80 -40.09 -45.48
N ALA A 13 9.76 -40.11 -44.56
CA ALA A 13 9.52 -39.90 -43.14
C ALA A 13 9.24 -38.41 -42.89
N PRO A 14 8.17 -38.04 -42.15
CA PRO A 14 7.98 -36.65 -41.74
C PRO A 14 8.94 -36.35 -40.59
N SER A 15 9.93 -35.49 -40.84
CA SER A 15 10.72 -34.86 -39.78
C SER A 15 9.77 -34.03 -38.92
N ALA A 16 9.52 -34.47 -37.70
CA ALA A 16 8.77 -33.73 -36.70
C ALA A 16 9.53 -32.44 -36.36
N VAL A 17 9.09 -31.32 -36.94
CA VAL A 17 9.48 -29.98 -36.49
C VAL A 17 8.78 -29.78 -35.15
N PHE A 18 9.51 -29.94 -34.05
CA PHE A 18 9.05 -29.46 -32.76
C PHE A 18 9.01 -27.93 -32.84
N ALA A 19 7.81 -27.38 -33.02
CA ALA A 19 7.55 -25.98 -32.77
C ALA A 19 7.90 -25.72 -31.30
N GLN A 20 9.03 -25.05 -31.07
CA GLN A 20 9.35 -24.51 -29.75
C GLN A 20 8.30 -23.43 -29.47
N ALA A 21 7.28 -23.81 -28.70
CA ALA A 21 6.36 -22.84 -28.12
C ALA A 21 7.21 -21.83 -27.35
N ALA A 22 7.27 -20.60 -27.87
CA ALA A 22 7.81 -19.48 -27.13
C ALA A 22 7.08 -19.44 -25.79
N VAL A 23 7.82 -19.54 -24.69
CA VAL A 23 7.28 -19.22 -23.37
C VAL A 23 6.65 -17.83 -23.49
N PRO A 24 5.36 -17.64 -23.16
CA PRO A 24 4.82 -16.29 -23.11
C PRO A 24 5.66 -15.55 -22.10
N ALA A 25 6.35 -14.50 -22.55
CA ALA A 25 7.07 -13.59 -21.67
C ALA A 25 6.07 -13.17 -20.59
N ALA A 26 6.32 -13.60 -19.36
CA ALA A 26 5.51 -13.22 -18.22
C ALA A 26 5.45 -11.69 -18.21
N THR A 27 4.26 -11.13 -18.41
CA THR A 27 4.03 -9.70 -18.23
C THR A 27 4.57 -9.35 -16.84
N PRO A 28 5.43 -8.32 -16.69
CA PRO A 28 5.90 -7.92 -15.36
C PRO A 28 4.68 -7.67 -14.49
N ALA A 29 4.54 -8.43 -13.40
CA ALA A 29 3.48 -8.20 -12.44
C ALA A 29 3.61 -6.77 -11.93
N ALA A 30 2.48 -6.06 -11.83
CA ALA A 30 2.47 -4.71 -11.29
C ALA A 30 3.15 -4.69 -9.90
N PRO A 31 3.92 -3.63 -9.56
CA PRO A 31 4.54 -3.52 -8.26
C PRO A 31 3.46 -3.60 -7.18
N GLN A 32 3.70 -4.42 -6.16
CA GLN A 32 2.77 -4.71 -5.09
C GLN A 32 3.49 -4.59 -3.75
N VAL A 33 2.78 -4.08 -2.75
CA VAL A 33 3.24 -4.03 -1.37
C VAL A 33 3.10 -5.42 -0.77
N LYS A 34 4.16 -5.92 -0.15
CA LYS A 34 4.07 -7.14 0.67
C LYS A 34 3.55 -6.76 2.05
N VAL A 35 2.45 -7.39 2.48
CA VAL A 35 1.83 -7.16 3.79
C VAL A 35 1.92 -8.45 4.60
N GLU A 36 2.62 -8.41 5.73
CA GLU A 36 2.81 -9.56 6.62
C GLU A 36 2.22 -9.25 8.00
N ALA A 37 1.22 -10.02 8.43
CA ALA A 37 0.65 -9.89 9.77
C ALA A 37 1.60 -10.51 10.80
N ILE A 38 2.22 -9.68 11.64
CA ILE A 38 2.98 -10.14 12.82
C ILE A 38 1.99 -10.53 13.93
N LYS A 39 0.95 -9.71 14.10
CA LYS A 39 -0.20 -9.97 14.96
C LYS A 39 -1.43 -9.42 14.25
N ALA A 40 -2.36 -10.29 13.87
CA ALA A 40 -3.62 -9.84 13.28
C ALA A 40 -4.41 -8.97 14.27
N GLY A 41 -5.09 -7.95 13.74
CA GLY A 41 -6.02 -7.16 14.50
C GLY A 41 -7.34 -7.91 14.71
N THR A 42 -8.27 -7.30 15.44
CA THR A 42 -9.63 -7.85 15.62
C THR A 42 -10.72 -6.85 15.30
N GLY A 43 -10.35 -5.61 14.94
CA GLY A 43 -11.30 -4.57 14.55
C GLY A 43 -11.45 -4.45 13.04
N GLY A 44 -12.14 -3.39 12.63
CA GLY A 44 -12.33 -3.07 11.21
C GLY A 44 -11.04 -2.66 10.50
N LYS A 45 -11.18 -2.40 9.19
CA LYS A 45 -10.10 -1.87 8.35
C LYS A 45 -10.26 -0.37 8.15
N PRO A 46 -9.16 0.38 7.96
CA PRO A 46 -9.24 1.79 7.62
C PRO A 46 -10.06 2.02 6.34
N PRO A 47 -10.85 3.10 6.27
CA PRO A 47 -11.53 3.49 5.04
C PRO A 47 -10.53 4.09 4.04
N GLU A 48 -10.87 4.06 2.75
CA GLU A 48 -10.17 4.83 1.74
C GLU A 48 -10.25 6.33 2.07
N HIS A 49 -9.17 7.08 1.84
CA HIS A 49 -9.06 8.52 2.15
C HIS A 49 -9.26 8.88 3.64
N GLY A 50 -9.16 7.90 4.53
CA GLY A 50 -9.29 8.10 5.97
C GLY A 50 -8.04 8.63 6.66
N TYR A 51 -8.17 8.73 7.99
CA TYR A 51 -7.09 9.02 8.91
C TYR A 51 -6.80 7.79 9.75
N VAL A 52 -5.52 7.48 9.96
CA VAL A 52 -5.08 6.41 10.85
C VAL A 52 -4.30 6.99 12.02
N LEU A 53 -4.35 6.29 13.16
CA LEU A 53 -3.49 6.53 14.31
C LEU A 53 -2.60 5.30 14.49
N ILE A 54 -1.29 5.48 14.36
CA ILE A 54 -0.35 4.35 14.35
C ILE A 54 0.88 4.60 15.21
N ASN A 55 1.52 3.50 15.63
CA ASN A 55 2.95 3.51 15.92
C ASN A 55 3.66 2.90 14.72
N TYR A 56 4.77 3.47 14.30
CA TYR A 56 5.52 2.90 13.18
C TYR A 56 7.03 3.05 13.35
N LYS A 57 7.74 2.16 12.66
CA LYS A 57 9.18 2.21 12.48
C LYS A 57 9.50 1.90 11.02
N GLY A 58 10.07 2.88 10.32
CA GLY A 58 10.53 2.79 8.93
C GLY A 58 12.02 2.47 8.87
N MET A 59 12.37 1.46 8.08
CA MET A 59 13.72 0.94 7.93
C MET A 59 14.05 0.69 6.46
N LEU A 60 15.32 0.83 6.09
CA LEU A 60 15.85 0.29 4.84
C LEU A 60 16.08 -1.23 4.97
N GLN A 61 16.34 -1.91 3.84
CA GLN A 61 16.58 -3.36 3.84
C GLN A 61 17.81 -3.80 4.64
N ASP A 62 18.77 -2.91 4.87
CA ASP A 62 19.95 -3.15 5.71
C ASP A 62 19.65 -3.01 7.22
N GLY A 63 18.41 -2.63 7.58
CA GLY A 63 17.97 -2.39 8.96
C GLY A 63 18.19 -0.97 9.46
N THR A 64 18.76 -0.07 8.64
CA THR A 64 18.92 1.35 8.99
C THR A 64 17.55 1.99 9.17
N VAL A 65 17.30 2.49 10.38
CA VAL A 65 16.06 3.22 10.70
C VAL A 65 16.15 4.62 10.13
N PHE A 66 15.19 5.00 9.29
CA PHE A 66 15.13 6.35 8.72
C PHE A 66 14.06 7.23 9.38
N ASP A 67 13.02 6.62 9.95
CA ASP A 67 11.94 7.32 10.63
C ASP A 67 11.20 6.41 11.62
N GLN A 68 10.68 6.97 12.70
CA GLN A 68 9.88 6.24 13.69
C GLN A 68 9.10 7.23 14.56
N ASN A 69 7.84 6.90 14.87
CA ASN A 69 7.04 7.69 15.79
C ASN A 69 5.93 6.84 16.44
N GLU A 70 5.40 7.34 17.54
CA GLU A 70 4.30 6.72 18.30
C GLU A 70 3.09 7.65 18.34
N GLN A 71 1.89 7.05 18.36
CA GLN A 71 0.61 7.76 18.36
C GLN A 71 0.53 8.84 17.28
N MET A 72 1.08 8.55 16.09
CA MET A 72 1.15 9.49 14.98
C MET A 72 -0.14 9.42 14.17
N PRO A 73 -0.92 10.52 14.09
CA PRO A 73 -2.03 10.60 13.15
C PRO A 73 -1.49 10.83 11.74
N MET A 74 -2.01 10.09 10.76
CA MET A 74 -1.66 10.26 9.35
C MET A 74 -2.90 10.17 8.46
N ALA A 75 -2.99 11.05 7.47
CA ALA A 75 -3.94 10.94 6.38
C ALA A 75 -3.42 9.94 5.34
N LEU A 76 -4.26 9.01 4.89
CA LEU A 76 -3.86 8.03 3.89
C LEU A 76 -3.51 8.66 2.53
N ASP A 77 -3.97 9.88 2.27
CA ASP A 77 -3.69 10.63 1.04
C ASP A 77 -2.36 11.40 1.07
N GLU A 78 -1.75 11.57 2.24
CA GLU A 78 -0.53 12.37 2.41
C GLU A 78 0.73 11.49 2.54
N VAL A 79 0.58 10.17 2.44
CA VAL A 79 1.66 9.19 2.54
C VAL A 79 1.98 8.58 1.19
N VAL A 80 3.15 7.92 1.08
CA VAL A 80 3.54 7.25 -0.16
C VAL A 80 2.53 6.15 -0.53
N PRO A 81 2.26 5.91 -1.83
CA PRO A 81 1.18 5.03 -2.27
C PRO A 81 1.23 3.62 -1.67
N GLY A 82 2.43 3.03 -1.57
CA GLY A 82 2.59 1.70 -1.01
C GLY A 82 2.29 1.64 0.50
N PHE A 83 2.51 2.73 1.22
CA PHE A 83 2.18 2.80 2.64
C PHE A 83 0.67 2.84 2.83
N ALA A 84 -0.03 3.68 2.07
CA ALA A 84 -1.49 3.72 2.06
C ALA A 84 -2.11 2.36 1.68
N GLN A 85 -1.63 1.75 0.59
CA GLN A 85 -2.08 0.42 0.14
C GLN A 85 -1.87 -0.67 1.17
N GLY A 86 -0.77 -0.62 1.92
CA GLY A 86 -0.51 -1.57 3.01
C GLY A 86 -1.42 -1.34 4.22
N LEU A 87 -1.61 -0.08 4.63
CA LEU A 87 -2.49 0.28 5.75
C LEU A 87 -3.95 -0.14 5.53
N LEU A 88 -4.46 -0.02 4.30
CA LEU A 88 -5.83 -0.46 3.95
C LEU A 88 -6.05 -1.98 4.11
N GLN A 89 -4.97 -2.77 4.14
CA GLN A 89 -5.05 -4.21 4.35
C GLN A 89 -4.98 -4.60 5.84
N MET A 90 -4.62 -3.67 6.72
CA MET A 90 -4.46 -3.90 8.15
C MET A 90 -5.80 -3.83 8.89
N GLU A 91 -5.84 -4.51 10.03
CA GLU A 91 -6.98 -4.52 10.95
C GLU A 91 -6.63 -3.75 12.22
N ARG A 92 -7.60 -3.01 12.76
CA ARG A 92 -7.43 -2.24 13.99
C ARG A 92 -6.97 -3.14 15.14
N GLY A 93 -5.96 -2.65 15.88
CA GLY A 93 -5.31 -3.35 16.98
C GLY A 93 -4.23 -4.36 16.56
N GLY A 94 -3.94 -4.48 15.27
CA GLY A 94 -2.94 -5.40 14.74
C GLY A 94 -1.56 -4.78 14.53
N ARG A 95 -0.56 -5.66 14.43
CA ARG A 95 0.84 -5.35 14.10
C ARG A 95 1.21 -6.00 12.78
N TYR A 96 1.70 -5.22 11.83
CA TYR A 96 2.05 -5.70 10.49
C TYR A 96 3.44 -5.22 10.09
N ARG A 97 4.06 -5.97 9.18
CA ARG A 97 5.25 -5.55 8.45
C ARG A 97 4.87 -5.30 6.99
N LEU A 98 5.19 -4.11 6.49
CA LEU A 98 5.03 -3.75 5.08
C LEU A 98 6.40 -3.72 4.41
N THR A 99 6.51 -4.33 3.23
CA THR A 99 7.66 -4.15 2.34
C THR A 99 7.18 -3.45 1.08
N ILE A 100 7.66 -2.23 0.88
CA ILE A 100 7.21 -1.33 -0.18
C ILE A 100 8.35 -1.20 -1.21
N PRO A 101 8.14 -1.66 -2.45
CA PRO A 101 9.14 -1.50 -3.50
C PRO A 101 9.26 -0.01 -3.89
N PRO A 102 10.41 0.42 -4.43
CA PRO A 102 10.69 1.85 -4.66
C PRO A 102 9.65 2.54 -5.54
N GLU A 103 9.03 1.83 -6.49
CA GLU A 103 7.99 2.36 -7.39
C GLU A 103 6.73 2.82 -6.63
N LEU A 104 6.48 2.27 -5.45
CA LEU A 104 5.38 2.65 -4.55
C LEU A 104 5.85 3.45 -3.32
N GLY A 105 7.14 3.78 -3.26
CA GLY A 105 7.80 4.56 -2.22
C GLY A 105 8.29 5.91 -2.76
N TYR A 106 9.60 6.16 -2.65
CA TYR A 106 10.24 7.41 -3.09
C TYR A 106 10.85 7.34 -4.51
N GLY A 107 10.77 6.18 -5.17
CA GLY A 107 11.19 6.03 -6.56
C GLY A 107 12.68 6.26 -6.82
N PRO A 108 13.05 6.84 -7.98
CA PRO A 108 14.45 6.99 -8.40
C PRO A 108 15.17 8.19 -7.76
N GLU A 109 14.51 8.95 -6.91
CA GLU A 109 15.08 10.10 -6.22
C GLU A 109 15.42 9.76 -4.78
N ALA A 110 16.48 10.37 -4.25
CA ALA A 110 16.79 10.29 -2.83
C ALA A 110 15.90 11.24 -2.03
N SER A 111 15.51 10.85 -0.82
CA SER A 111 14.65 11.62 0.06
C SER A 111 15.21 11.62 1.48
N GLY A 112 15.82 12.72 1.89
CA GLY A 112 16.49 12.84 3.20
C GLY A 112 17.50 11.70 3.42
N PRO A 113 17.31 10.86 4.46
CA PRO A 113 18.19 9.70 4.72
C PRO A 113 17.95 8.48 3.80
N ILE A 114 16.97 8.53 2.90
CA ILE A 114 16.55 7.40 2.05
C ILE A 114 17.23 7.52 0.68
N PRO A 115 18.11 6.58 0.29
CA PRO A 115 18.71 6.56 -1.04
C PRO A 115 17.69 6.34 -2.17
N ALA A 116 18.05 6.78 -3.38
CA ALA A 116 17.29 6.47 -4.59
C ALA A 116 17.07 4.96 -4.79
N ASN A 117 15.91 4.58 -5.30
CA ASN A 117 15.49 3.19 -5.56
C ASN A 117 15.51 2.28 -4.32
N SER A 118 15.33 2.84 -3.12
CA SER A 118 15.27 2.06 -1.88
C SER A 118 13.95 1.33 -1.73
N THR A 119 14.01 0.06 -1.35
CA THR A 119 12.86 -0.67 -0.80
C THR A 119 12.69 -0.29 0.66
N LEU A 120 11.48 0.08 1.05
CA LEU A 120 11.16 0.50 2.41
C LEU A 120 10.53 -0.66 3.18
N VAL A 121 10.92 -0.84 4.42
CA VAL A 121 10.34 -1.81 5.35
C VAL A 121 9.74 -1.05 6.52
N PHE A 122 8.45 -1.25 6.76
CA PHE A 122 7.77 -0.63 7.90
C PHE A 122 7.25 -1.71 8.84
N GLU A 123 7.44 -1.50 10.14
CA GLU A 123 6.70 -2.20 11.18
C GLU A 123 5.67 -1.25 11.78
N ILE A 124 4.41 -1.66 11.81
CA ILE A 124 3.30 -0.76 12.13
C ILE A 124 2.35 -1.43 13.11
N ASP A 125 2.01 -0.71 14.18
CA ASP A 125 0.86 -0.98 15.02
C ASP A 125 -0.29 -0.05 14.62
N LEU A 126 -1.39 -0.62 14.10
CA LEU A 126 -2.59 0.15 13.79
C LEU A 126 -3.42 0.30 15.07
N LEU A 127 -3.37 1.48 15.68
CA LEU A 127 -4.09 1.73 16.94
C LEU A 127 -5.56 2.03 16.70
N ASP A 128 -5.84 2.99 15.82
CA ASP A 128 -7.20 3.42 15.49
C ASP A 128 -7.28 4.03 14.09
N PHE A 129 -8.48 4.33 13.61
CA PHE A 129 -8.71 5.10 12.39
C PHE A 129 -10.03 5.85 12.45
N LYS A 130 -10.15 6.90 11.61
CA LYS A 130 -11.38 7.69 11.44
C LYS A 130 -11.68 7.93 9.98
N THR A 131 -12.97 7.93 9.63
CA THR A 131 -13.42 8.36 8.29
C THR A 131 -13.37 9.89 8.17
N PRO A 132 -13.32 10.44 6.94
CA PRO A 132 -13.44 11.87 6.72
C PRO A 132 -14.72 12.46 7.34
N GLU A 133 -15.83 11.74 7.28
CA GLU A 133 -17.12 12.17 7.84
C GLU A 133 -17.08 12.25 9.36
N GLU A 134 -16.44 11.29 10.03
CA GLU A 134 -16.26 11.30 11.49
C GLU A 134 -15.44 12.52 11.93
N ILE A 135 -14.36 12.84 11.20
CA ILE A 135 -13.54 14.03 11.47
C ILE A 135 -14.34 15.32 11.25
N GLN A 136 -15.09 15.42 10.14
CA GLN A 136 -15.93 16.59 9.84
C GLN A 136 -17.01 16.79 10.89
N ALA A 137 -17.69 15.72 11.31
CA ALA A 137 -18.70 15.78 12.37
C ALA A 137 -18.10 16.24 13.70
N MET A 138 -16.90 15.75 14.05
CA MET A 138 -16.18 16.17 15.24
C MET A 138 -15.81 17.66 15.20
N MET A 139 -15.32 18.15 14.06
CA MET A 139 -14.98 19.58 13.88
C MET A 139 -16.21 20.48 13.96
N ALA A 140 -17.32 20.08 13.32
CA ALA A 140 -18.58 20.82 13.37
C ALA A 140 -19.12 20.91 14.81
N GLN A 141 -19.05 19.82 15.56
CA GLN A 141 -19.44 19.80 16.97
C GLN A 141 -18.55 20.73 17.81
N MET A 142 -17.23 20.69 17.60
CA MET A 142 -16.30 21.54 18.34
C MET A 142 -16.54 23.04 18.07
N GLN A 143 -16.81 23.40 16.83
CA GLN A 143 -17.17 24.77 16.45
C GLN A 143 -18.49 25.22 17.09
N ALA A 144 -19.52 24.37 17.07
CA ALA A 144 -20.79 24.66 17.72
C ALA A 144 -20.62 24.88 19.23
N GLN A 145 -19.79 24.07 19.89
CA GLN A 145 -19.48 24.24 21.31
C GLN A 145 -18.69 25.53 21.60
N ALA A 146 -17.69 25.85 20.76
CA ALA A 146 -16.92 27.08 20.90
C ALA A 146 -17.82 28.32 20.75
N GLN A 147 -18.74 28.31 19.79
CA GLN A 147 -19.72 29.38 19.61
C GLN A 147 -20.69 29.51 20.79
N ALA A 148 -21.18 28.39 21.33
CA ALA A 148 -22.04 28.40 22.51
C ALA A 148 -21.30 28.95 23.74
N ALA A 149 -20.03 28.59 23.93
CA ALA A 149 -19.20 29.11 25.02
C ALA A 149 -18.94 30.62 24.88
N GLN A 150 -18.74 31.13 23.66
CA GLN A 150 -18.58 32.56 23.41
C GLN A 150 -19.86 33.34 23.73
N GLN A 151 -21.03 32.82 23.35
CA GLN A 151 -22.33 33.47 23.65
C GLN A 151 -22.64 33.49 25.14
N GLN A 152 -22.24 32.46 25.89
CA GLN A 152 -22.39 32.43 27.35
C GLN A 152 -21.38 33.34 28.06
N GLY A 153 -20.17 33.51 27.53
CA GLY A 153 -19.18 34.46 28.03
C GLY A 153 -19.54 35.93 27.78
N GLU A 154 -20.21 36.23 26.67
CA GLU A 154 -20.64 37.58 26.32
C GLU A 154 -21.87 38.04 27.11
N ALA A 155 -22.79 37.12 27.44
CA ALA A 155 -23.94 37.41 28.30
C ALA A 155 -23.58 37.63 29.79
N ALA A 156 -22.38 37.22 30.22
CA ALA A 156 -21.91 37.35 31.60
C ALA A 156 -21.12 38.64 31.88
N LYS A 157 -20.88 39.50 30.88
CA LYS A 157 -20.32 40.84 31.10
C LYS A 157 -21.41 41.74 31.68
N PRO A 158 -21.30 42.22 32.94
CA PRO A 158 -22.25 43.20 33.45
C PRO A 158 -22.12 44.46 32.59
N ALA A 159 -23.25 44.97 32.13
CA ALA A 159 -23.35 46.28 31.50
C ALA A 159 -22.72 47.31 32.45
N GLN A 160 -21.63 47.95 32.00
CA GLN A 160 -21.12 49.17 32.63
C GLN A 160 -21.93 50.36 32.14
#